data_AF-A0A350EZA0-F1
#
_entry.id   AF-A0A350EZA0-F1
#
_cell.length_a   1.000
_cell.length_b   1.000
_cell.length_c   1.000
_cell.angle_alpha   90.00
_cell.angle_beta   90.00
_cell.angle_gamma   90.00
#
_symmetry.space_group_name_H-M   'P 1'
#
loop_
_entity.id
_entity.type
_entity.pdbx_description
1 polymer ?
#
loop_
_entity_poly.entity_id
_entity_poly.type
_entity_poly.pdbx_seq_one_letter_code
_entity_poly.pdbx_strand_id
1 'polypeptide(L)'
;MSSIIRETMLAVKRASTACSPPRRCSKRWCRRDNRKRTFQAGPVNCSIPRYNVRRPTSLWLALVVAAFAGCQTRPVGSNLDPMKPAEALLQLDRPLVIAHRGFSSVAPENTLAAFERARFAGADLIELDYHHDRDGRPVVIHDSTLDRTSDATNRWGGKGIKVSAHPIAELKTLDVGRWFGAAFAGQRLPELAEAIDEIQRGSVTLIERKAGDAATCVALVRGKGLLNHVVVQSFDWEYLRDYRAREPEQILAALGPPGSWEGRKL
;
A
#
# COMPACT_ATOMS: atom_id res chain seq x y z
N MET A 1 -7.94 13.05 28.58
CA MET A 1 -8.02 12.93 27.11
C MET A 1 -9.04 11.85 26.70
N SER A 2 -10.32 12.08 26.97
CA SER A 2 -11.41 11.15 26.62
C SER A 2 -12.74 11.90 26.63
N SER A 3 -13.07 12.57 25.53
CA SER A 3 -14.45 12.97 25.20
C SER A 3 -14.61 13.30 23.71
N ILE A 4 -13.57 13.85 23.08
CA ILE A 4 -13.60 14.25 21.65
C ILE A 4 -13.68 13.05 20.69
N ILE A 5 -13.04 11.91 21.01
CA ILE A 5 -13.09 10.70 20.18
C ILE A 5 -14.47 10.00 20.24
N ARG A 6 -15.24 10.20 21.33
CA ARG A 6 -16.59 9.61 21.45
C ARG A 6 -17.63 10.33 20.59
N GLU A 7 -17.50 11.63 20.37
CA GLU A 7 -18.46 12.38 19.54
C GLU A 7 -18.28 12.12 18.04
N THR A 8 -17.04 11.95 17.56
CA THR A 8 -16.79 11.66 16.14
C THR A 8 -17.28 10.26 15.73
N MET A 9 -17.25 9.27 16.64
CA MET A 9 -17.78 7.93 16.36
C MET A 9 -19.33 7.86 16.40
N LEU A 10 -20.01 8.73 17.14
CA LEU A 10 -21.48 8.78 17.15
C LEU A 10 -22.06 9.42 15.88
N ALA A 11 -21.34 10.36 15.26
CA ALA A 11 -21.77 11.00 14.01
C ALA A 11 -21.74 10.03 12.81
N VAL A 12 -20.74 9.13 12.74
CA VAL A 12 -20.62 8.12 11.66
C VAL A 12 -21.67 7.00 11.80
N LYS A 13 -22.10 6.67 13.03
CA LYS A 13 -23.13 5.64 13.29
C LYS A 13 -24.56 6.10 13.00
N ARG A 14 -24.83 7.41 12.94
CA ARG A 14 -26.14 7.97 12.56
C ARG A 14 -26.31 8.16 11.05
N ALA A 15 -25.22 8.26 10.29
CA ALA A 15 -25.26 8.31 8.82
C ALA A 15 -25.48 6.94 8.16
N SER A 16 -25.32 5.84 8.91
CA SER A 16 -25.37 4.45 8.40
C SER A 16 -26.69 3.72 8.71
N THR A 17 -27.70 4.39 9.30
CA THR A 17 -29.02 3.80 9.59
C THR A 17 -30.15 4.25 8.65
N ALA A 18 -29.83 4.93 7.54
CA ALA A 18 -30.81 5.38 6.54
C ALA A 18 -31.01 4.44 5.33
N CYS A 19 -30.52 3.20 5.37
CA CYS A 19 -30.81 2.19 4.35
C CYS A 19 -31.46 0.96 5.00
N SER A 20 -32.79 0.90 4.93
CA SER A 20 -33.54 -0.33 5.24
C SER A 20 -33.37 -1.36 4.10
N PRO A 21 -33.19 -2.66 4.39
CA PRO A 21 -33.15 -3.69 3.36
C PRO A 21 -34.56 -3.94 2.78
N PRO A 22 -34.69 -4.35 1.49
CA PRO A 22 -35.99 -4.66 0.91
C PRO A 22 -36.58 -5.92 1.56
N ARG A 23 -37.83 -5.83 2.02
CA ARG A 23 -38.58 -6.95 2.61
C ARG A 23 -38.89 -8.01 1.55
N ARG A 24 -38.70 -9.28 1.93
CA ARG A 24 -39.19 -10.47 1.21
C ARG A 24 -40.71 -10.34 0.96
N CYS A 25 -41.13 -10.52 -0.29
CA CYS A 25 -42.53 -10.68 -0.67
C CYS A 25 -42.83 -12.19 -0.84
N SER A 26 -43.73 -12.72 -0.03
CA SER A 26 -44.23 -14.10 -0.12
C SER A 26 -45.18 -14.27 -1.31
N LYS A 27 -45.12 -15.43 -1.95
CA LYS A 27 -45.93 -15.80 -3.12
C LYS A 27 -47.43 -15.84 -2.77
N ARG A 28 -48.29 -15.25 -3.61
CA ARG A 28 -49.30 -15.96 -4.45
C ARG A 28 -50.54 -15.07 -4.79
N TRP A 29 -50.64 -14.73 -6.08
CA TRP A 29 -51.84 -14.50 -6.92
C TRP A 29 -52.79 -13.31 -6.66
N CYS A 30 -52.81 -12.34 -7.60
CA CYS A 30 -54.00 -12.01 -8.40
C CYS A 30 -53.67 -11.16 -9.64
N ARG A 31 -54.59 -11.20 -10.60
CA ARG A 31 -54.42 -10.97 -12.05
C ARG A 31 -54.28 -9.50 -12.48
N ARG A 32 -53.53 -9.32 -13.59
CA ARG A 32 -53.83 -8.54 -14.82
C ARG A 32 -54.79 -7.35 -14.66
N ASP A 33 -54.27 -6.12 -14.71
CA ASP A 33 -54.83 -5.10 -15.60
C ASP A 33 -53.77 -4.04 -15.96
N ASN A 34 -53.79 -3.64 -17.22
CA ASN A 34 -52.81 -2.79 -17.90
C ASN A 34 -53.42 -1.40 -18.02
N ARG A 35 -52.95 -0.40 -17.25
CA ARG A 35 -53.29 1.00 -17.52
C ARG A 35 -52.26 1.98 -16.96
N LYS A 36 -51.74 2.79 -17.89
CA LYS A 36 -50.84 3.95 -17.76
C LYS A 36 -51.22 4.86 -16.58
N ARG A 37 -50.23 5.33 -15.83
CA ARG A 37 -50.26 6.64 -15.16
C ARG A 37 -48.83 7.14 -14.90
N THR A 38 -48.51 8.25 -15.54
CA THR A 38 -47.35 9.11 -15.32
C THR A 38 -47.38 9.70 -13.91
N PHE A 39 -46.23 9.74 -13.23
CA PHE A 39 -46.05 10.51 -11.99
C PHE A 39 -45.01 11.60 -12.26
N GLN A 40 -45.47 12.86 -12.29
CA GLN A 40 -44.61 14.03 -12.19
C GLN A 40 -44.26 14.26 -10.71
N ALA A 41 -42.98 14.45 -10.40
CA ALA A 41 -42.52 14.94 -9.10
C ALA A 41 -42.26 16.45 -9.22
N GLY A 42 -42.99 17.25 -8.44
CA GLY A 42 -42.79 18.69 -8.30
C GLY A 42 -41.55 19.05 -7.46
N PRO A 43 -41.16 20.34 -7.41
CA PRO A 43 -39.91 20.77 -6.80
C PRO A 43 -39.98 20.74 -5.26
N VAL A 44 -38.97 20.15 -4.63
CA VAL A 44 -38.78 20.23 -3.18
C VAL A 44 -38.01 21.49 -2.82
N ASN A 45 -38.69 22.40 -2.14
CA ASN A 45 -38.15 23.62 -1.56
C ASN A 45 -37.46 23.26 -0.23
N CYS A 46 -36.16 23.50 -0.11
CA CYS A 46 -35.38 23.14 1.08
C CYS A 46 -35.03 24.41 1.87
N SER A 47 -35.81 24.71 2.91
CA SER A 47 -35.54 25.80 3.85
C SER A 47 -34.65 25.32 5.00
N ILE A 48 -33.46 25.91 5.14
CA ILE A 48 -32.49 25.67 6.22
C ILE A 48 -32.89 26.50 7.46
N PRO A 49 -32.96 25.93 8.68
CA PRO A 49 -33.21 26.72 9.88
C PRO A 49 -31.93 27.43 10.36
N ARG A 50 -32.02 28.75 10.56
CA ARG A 50 -30.99 29.57 11.21
C ARG A 50 -31.04 29.37 12.72
N TYR A 51 -29.94 28.91 13.33
CA TYR A 51 -29.78 28.91 14.78
C TYR A 51 -29.01 30.15 15.24
N ASN A 52 -29.63 30.87 16.18
CA ASN A 52 -29.13 32.09 16.80
C ASN A 52 -28.48 31.73 18.14
N VAL A 53 -27.17 31.92 18.29
CA VAL A 53 -26.46 31.70 19.56
C VAL A 53 -26.15 33.06 20.20
N ARG A 54 -26.87 33.36 21.29
CA ARG A 54 -26.62 34.52 22.15
C ARG A 54 -25.27 34.37 22.85
N ARG A 55 -24.49 35.46 22.89
CA ARG A 55 -23.26 35.60 23.68
C ARG A 55 -23.61 35.82 25.15
N PRO A 56 -22.96 35.16 26.12
CA PRO A 56 -22.99 35.60 27.50
C PRO A 56 -21.85 36.59 27.77
N THR A 57 -22.22 37.69 28.41
CA THR A 57 -21.36 38.72 29.00
C THR A 57 -20.87 38.31 30.38
N SER A 58 -19.84 39.03 30.84
CA SER A 58 -19.31 39.20 32.21
C SER A 58 -18.33 38.16 32.81
N LEU A 59 -17.08 38.62 32.87
CA LEU A 59 -16.11 38.60 33.97
C LEU A 59 -16.26 37.53 35.07
N TRP A 60 -15.29 36.61 35.12
CA TRP A 60 -14.63 36.18 36.36
C TRP A 60 -13.14 35.96 36.09
N LEU A 61 -12.31 36.74 36.77
CA LEU A 61 -10.84 36.65 36.79
C LEU A 61 -10.45 36.00 38.13
N ALA A 62 -9.77 34.85 38.09
CA ALA A 62 -8.92 34.39 39.21
C ALA A 62 -7.95 33.28 38.76
N LEU A 63 -6.69 33.68 38.60
CA LEU A 63 -5.47 33.01 39.08
C LEU A 63 -5.47 31.46 39.17
N VAL A 64 -4.81 30.82 38.20
CA VAL A 64 -3.86 29.73 38.45
C VAL A 64 -2.65 29.93 37.54
N VAL A 65 -1.68 30.72 38.03
CA VAL A 65 -0.29 30.71 37.56
C VAL A 65 0.50 30.04 38.66
N ALA A 66 0.87 28.77 38.47
CA ALA A 66 2.10 28.18 39.00
C ALA A 66 2.17 26.67 38.68
N ALA A 67 3.38 26.24 38.29
CA ALA A 67 3.90 24.87 38.33
C ALA A 67 3.45 23.85 37.25
N PHE A 68 3.83 24.12 36.00
CA PHE A 68 4.40 23.07 35.14
C PHE A 68 5.80 23.50 34.68
N ALA A 69 6.68 23.71 35.66
CA ALA A 69 8.10 23.75 35.42
C ALA A 69 8.62 22.31 35.39
N GLY A 70 9.19 21.90 34.25
CA GLY A 70 10.17 20.82 34.22
C GLY A 70 9.66 19.41 34.01
N CYS A 71 8.81 19.16 33.01
CA CYS A 71 8.94 17.90 32.27
C CYS A 71 9.52 18.26 30.89
N GLN A 72 10.82 18.56 30.90
CA GLN A 72 11.59 18.57 29.66
C GLN A 72 11.53 17.13 29.15
N THR A 73 10.78 16.88 28.07
CA THR A 73 11.02 15.71 27.26
C THR A 73 12.46 15.80 26.80
N ARG A 74 13.35 15.00 27.41
CA ARG A 74 14.69 14.81 26.87
C ARG A 74 14.47 14.39 25.41
N PRO A 75 15.00 15.12 24.42
CA PRO A 75 15.12 14.53 23.10
C PRO A 75 16.01 13.31 23.32
N VAL A 76 15.45 12.12 23.16
CA VAL A 76 16.27 10.94 22.96
C VAL A 76 17.06 11.28 21.71
N GLY A 77 18.34 11.56 21.89
CA GLY A 77 19.25 11.85 20.80
C GLY A 77 19.37 10.59 19.95
N SER A 78 18.50 10.46 18.96
CA SER A 78 18.72 9.53 17.88
C SER A 78 19.75 10.19 16.97
N ASN A 79 21.03 9.85 17.16
CA ASN A 79 22.11 10.07 16.19
C ASN A 79 21.89 9.20 14.94
N LEU A 80 20.66 9.20 14.40
CA LEU A 80 20.38 8.57 13.13
C LEU A 80 20.79 9.60 12.09
N ASP A 81 21.85 9.28 11.36
CA ASP A 81 22.27 10.06 10.21
C ASP A 81 21.04 10.24 9.29
N PRO A 82 20.55 11.47 9.06
CA PRO A 82 19.42 11.71 8.17
C PRO A 82 19.69 11.22 6.74
N MET A 83 20.93 10.81 6.43
CA MET A 83 21.32 10.21 5.16
C MET A 83 21.08 8.69 5.02
N LYS A 84 20.58 7.95 6.02
CA LYS A 84 20.33 6.48 5.89
C LYS A 84 18.99 6.04 6.52
N PRO A 85 17.84 6.30 5.87
CA PRO A 85 16.52 6.06 6.44
C PRO A 85 16.22 4.58 6.69
N ALA A 86 16.78 3.66 5.89
CA ALA A 86 16.57 2.24 6.13
C ALA A 86 17.33 1.77 7.39
N GLU A 87 18.54 2.26 7.62
CA GLU A 87 19.32 1.95 8.83
C GLU A 87 18.64 2.52 10.08
N ALA A 88 18.16 3.76 9.97
CA ALA A 88 17.41 4.43 11.02
C ALA A 88 16.19 3.63 11.50
N LEU A 89 15.43 3.05 10.56
CA LEU A 89 14.29 2.20 10.91
C LEU A 89 14.72 0.92 11.64
N LEU A 90 15.81 0.28 11.19
CA LEU A 90 16.29 -0.97 11.79
C LEU A 90 16.84 -0.82 13.21
N GLN A 91 17.14 0.41 13.64
CA GLN A 91 17.61 0.71 14.99
C GLN A 91 16.48 1.07 15.97
N LEU A 92 15.22 1.08 15.53
CA LEU A 92 14.10 1.38 16.41
C LEU A 92 13.85 0.26 17.43
N ASP A 93 13.62 0.64 18.69
CA ASP A 93 13.31 -0.28 19.79
C ASP A 93 11.81 -0.64 19.85
N ARG A 94 11.25 -1.02 18.70
CA ARG A 94 9.87 -1.51 18.56
C ARG A 94 9.74 -2.44 17.36
N PRO A 95 8.71 -3.28 17.29
CA PRO A 95 8.39 -4.01 16.07
C PRO A 95 8.20 -3.05 14.88
N LEU A 96 8.77 -3.43 13.74
CA LEU A 96 8.56 -2.76 12.47
C LEU A 96 7.38 -3.37 11.73
N VAL A 97 6.58 -2.52 11.11
CA VAL A 97 5.44 -2.92 10.28
C VAL A 97 5.88 -2.89 8.81
N ILE A 98 5.94 -4.07 8.20
CA ILE A 98 6.30 -4.24 6.79
C ILE A 98 5.04 -4.57 6.00
N ALA A 99 4.67 -3.72 5.04
CA ALA A 99 3.55 -3.95 4.15
C ALA A 99 3.96 -4.90 3.01
N HIS A 100 3.72 -6.19 3.23
CA HIS A 100 4.03 -7.27 2.28
C HIS A 100 3.25 -7.11 0.96
N ARG A 101 4.00 -6.85 -0.12
CA ARG A 101 3.53 -6.54 -1.48
C ARG A 101 2.66 -5.30 -1.56
N GLY A 102 2.96 -4.30 -0.72
CA GLY A 102 2.08 -3.17 -0.43
C GLY A 102 0.98 -3.54 0.57
N PHE A 103 -0.11 -2.74 0.62
CA PHE A 103 -1.26 -3.05 1.47
C PHE A 103 -2.17 -4.08 0.78
N SER A 104 -1.62 -5.28 0.56
CA SER A 104 -2.16 -6.34 -0.29
C SER A 104 -3.51 -6.91 0.18
N SER A 105 -3.91 -6.65 1.43
CA SER A 105 -5.24 -7.02 1.93
C SER A 105 -6.37 -6.07 1.49
N VAL A 106 -6.04 -4.87 1.00
CA VAL A 106 -7.03 -3.85 0.59
C VAL A 106 -6.83 -3.30 -0.83
N ALA A 107 -5.74 -3.69 -1.50
CA ALA A 107 -5.45 -3.35 -2.89
C ALA A 107 -4.68 -4.49 -3.57
N PRO A 108 -4.71 -4.59 -4.91
CA PRO A 108 -3.99 -5.62 -5.65
C PRO A 108 -2.50 -5.56 -5.34
N GLU A 109 -1.93 -6.69 -4.90
CA GLU A 109 -0.52 -6.80 -4.52
C GLU A 109 0.42 -6.29 -5.62
N ASN A 110 1.58 -5.75 -5.24
CA ASN A 110 2.63 -5.34 -6.17
C ASN A 110 2.19 -4.29 -7.22
N THR A 111 1.23 -3.42 -6.85
CA THR A 111 0.78 -2.28 -7.67
C THR A 111 1.05 -0.95 -6.99
N LEU A 112 1.14 0.13 -7.79
CA LEU A 112 1.26 1.49 -7.25
C LEU A 112 0.13 1.82 -6.26
N ALA A 113 -1.10 1.35 -6.53
CA ALA A 113 -2.24 1.53 -5.64
C ALA A 113 -2.09 0.82 -4.27
N ALA A 114 -1.41 -0.33 -4.22
CA ALA A 114 -1.13 -1.01 -2.96
C ALA A 114 0.01 -0.34 -2.18
N PHE A 115 1.01 0.18 -2.88
CA PHE A 115 2.11 0.93 -2.27
C PHE A 115 1.63 2.26 -1.69
N GLU A 116 0.84 3.03 -2.44
CA GLU A 116 0.20 4.27 -1.98
C GLU A 116 -0.61 4.04 -0.70
N ARG A 117 -1.45 3.00 -0.67
CA ARG A 117 -2.25 2.67 0.52
C ARG A 117 -1.39 2.26 1.71
N ALA A 118 -0.31 1.52 1.50
CA ALA A 118 0.61 1.16 2.58
C ALA A 118 1.30 2.39 3.18
N ARG A 119 1.68 3.36 2.34
CA ARG A 119 2.22 4.65 2.78
C ARG A 119 1.21 5.39 3.65
N PHE A 120 -0.04 5.52 3.19
CA PHE A 120 -1.09 6.20 3.96
C PHE A 120 -1.48 5.47 5.25
N ALA A 121 -1.31 4.15 5.29
CA ALA A 121 -1.49 3.36 6.51
C ALA A 121 -0.32 3.52 7.50
N GLY A 122 0.79 4.14 7.10
CA GLY A 122 1.95 4.37 7.95
C GLY A 122 2.81 3.14 8.18
N ALA A 123 2.91 2.24 7.19
CA ALA A 123 3.89 1.14 7.25
C ALA A 123 5.31 1.71 7.31
N ASP A 124 6.19 1.06 8.10
CA ASP A 124 7.59 1.47 8.23
C ASP A 124 8.36 1.16 6.95
N LEU A 125 8.13 -0.05 6.42
CA LEU A 125 8.66 -0.50 5.14
C LEU A 125 7.52 -1.00 4.26
N ILE A 126 7.70 -0.84 2.95
CA ILE A 126 6.80 -1.40 1.94
C ILE A 126 7.61 -2.37 1.11
N GLU A 127 7.15 -3.61 1.11
CA GLU A 127 7.79 -4.69 0.40
C GLU A 127 7.20 -4.84 -1.00
N LEU A 128 8.07 -5.21 -1.93
CA LEU A 128 7.72 -5.59 -3.29
C LEU A 128 8.56 -6.77 -3.74
N ASP A 129 8.03 -7.51 -4.70
CA ASP A 129 8.74 -8.57 -5.41
C ASP A 129 9.05 -8.14 -6.83
N TYR A 130 10.19 -8.56 -7.38
CA TYR A 130 10.45 -8.37 -8.81
C TYR A 130 11.04 -9.58 -9.53
N HIS A 131 10.60 -9.73 -10.79
CA HIS A 131 11.19 -10.58 -11.83
C HIS A 131 11.81 -9.69 -12.91
N HIS A 132 12.27 -10.31 -14.00
CA HIS A 132 12.73 -9.59 -15.18
C HIS A 132 11.81 -9.90 -16.36
N ASP A 133 11.59 -8.90 -17.22
CA ASP A 133 10.98 -9.09 -18.53
C ASP A 133 11.94 -9.86 -19.47
N ARG A 134 11.52 -10.06 -20.73
CA ARG A 134 12.36 -10.72 -21.74
C ARG A 134 13.70 -10.03 -21.98
N ASP A 135 13.74 -8.71 -21.86
CA ASP A 135 14.87 -7.88 -22.23
C ASP A 135 15.75 -7.52 -21.00
N GLY A 136 15.49 -8.14 -19.83
CA GLY A 136 16.26 -7.94 -18.61
C GLY A 136 15.87 -6.70 -17.81
N ARG A 137 14.71 -6.09 -18.04
CA ARG A 137 14.20 -4.99 -17.22
C ARG A 137 13.53 -5.53 -15.96
N PRO A 138 13.84 -4.99 -14.77
CA PRO A 138 13.17 -5.37 -13.52
C PRO A 138 11.70 -4.95 -13.47
N VAL A 139 10.83 -5.91 -13.16
CA VAL A 139 9.37 -5.80 -13.24
C VAL A 139 8.72 -6.33 -11.98
N VAL A 140 7.80 -5.57 -11.40
CA VAL A 140 7.24 -5.82 -10.06
C VAL A 140 6.08 -6.79 -10.12
N ILE A 141 6.34 -8.02 -9.66
CA ILE A 141 5.40 -9.15 -9.59
C ILE A 141 6.04 -10.26 -8.75
N HIS A 142 5.22 -11.01 -8.00
CA HIS A 142 5.70 -12.12 -7.18
C HIS A 142 5.96 -13.40 -7.99
N ASP A 143 4.97 -13.82 -8.77
CA ASP A 143 5.02 -15.10 -9.49
C ASP A 143 5.85 -14.95 -10.77
N SER A 144 6.51 -16.04 -11.18
CA SER A 144 7.21 -16.08 -12.48
C SER A 144 6.26 -16.08 -13.68
N THR A 145 4.95 -16.22 -13.42
CA THR A 145 3.87 -16.27 -14.41
C THR A 145 2.81 -15.21 -14.14
N LEU A 146 2.18 -14.71 -15.19
CA LEU A 146 1.20 -13.63 -15.15
C LEU A 146 -0.21 -14.08 -14.78
N ASP A 147 -0.44 -15.39 -14.69
CA ASP A 147 -1.75 -16.02 -14.63
C ASP A 147 -2.63 -15.58 -13.46
N ARG A 148 -2.05 -15.42 -12.26
CA ARG A 148 -2.82 -15.20 -11.03
C ARG A 148 -3.25 -13.74 -10.85
N THR A 149 -2.38 -12.81 -11.22
CA THR A 149 -2.51 -11.39 -10.84
C THR A 149 -2.65 -10.46 -12.05
N SER A 150 -2.96 -11.00 -13.23
CA SER A 150 -3.22 -10.20 -14.43
C SER A 150 -4.31 -10.79 -15.32
N ASP A 151 -4.69 -10.05 -16.35
CA ASP A 151 -5.60 -10.51 -17.42
C ASP A 151 -4.90 -11.23 -18.58
N ALA A 152 -3.61 -11.57 -18.47
CA ALA A 152 -2.82 -12.15 -19.55
C ALA A 152 -3.43 -13.44 -20.13
N THR A 153 -3.94 -14.34 -19.29
CA THR A 153 -4.56 -15.60 -19.74
C THR A 153 -5.82 -15.37 -20.57
N ASN A 154 -6.60 -14.33 -20.23
CA ASN A 154 -7.78 -13.94 -20.99
C ASN A 154 -7.40 -13.21 -22.29
N ARG A 155 -6.34 -12.40 -22.25
CA ARG A 155 -5.95 -11.53 -23.37
C ARG A 155 -5.11 -12.24 -24.43
N TRP A 156 -4.16 -13.07 -24.00
CA TRP A 156 -3.20 -13.74 -24.88
C TRP A 156 -3.52 -15.22 -25.07
N GLY A 157 -4.40 -15.78 -24.24
CA GLY A 157 -4.76 -17.20 -24.29
C GLY A 157 -3.70 -18.10 -23.65
N GLY A 158 -4.15 -19.24 -23.11
CA GLY A 158 -3.29 -20.23 -22.47
C GLY A 158 -3.06 -19.99 -20.97
N LYS A 159 -2.12 -20.76 -20.41
CA LYS A 159 -1.70 -20.73 -19.00
C LYS A 159 -0.17 -20.87 -18.90
N GLY A 160 0.39 -20.49 -17.76
CA GLY A 160 1.83 -20.52 -17.51
C GLY A 160 2.58 -19.45 -18.29
N ILE A 161 1.94 -18.29 -18.49
CA ILE A 161 2.50 -17.19 -19.30
C ILE A 161 3.61 -16.54 -18.49
N LYS A 162 4.86 -16.80 -18.87
CA LYS A 162 6.05 -16.35 -18.13
C LYS A 162 6.29 -14.86 -18.28
N VAL A 163 6.61 -14.18 -17.19
CA VAL A 163 7.02 -12.76 -17.21
C VAL A 163 8.23 -12.55 -18.13
N SER A 164 9.21 -13.45 -18.04
CA SER A 164 10.46 -13.40 -18.81
C SER A 164 10.31 -13.70 -20.31
N ALA A 165 9.10 -14.00 -20.80
CA ALA A 165 8.85 -14.28 -22.21
C ALA A 165 8.37 -13.03 -22.99
N HIS A 166 8.00 -11.95 -22.29
CA HIS A 166 7.40 -10.77 -22.88
C HIS A 166 8.24 -9.52 -22.60
N PRO A 167 8.36 -8.58 -23.55
CA PRO A 167 8.98 -7.29 -23.31
C PRO A 167 8.10 -6.42 -22.43
N ILE A 168 8.71 -5.47 -21.70
CA ILE A 168 8.00 -4.56 -20.79
C ILE A 168 6.83 -3.83 -21.45
N ALA A 169 6.95 -3.49 -22.73
CA ALA A 169 5.91 -2.79 -23.48
C ALA A 169 4.62 -3.61 -23.56
N GLU A 170 4.71 -4.94 -23.70
CA GLU A 170 3.55 -5.84 -23.69
C GLU A 170 3.02 -6.03 -22.27
N LEU A 171 3.92 -6.24 -21.29
CA LEU A 171 3.56 -6.42 -19.88
C LEU A 171 2.77 -5.22 -19.33
N LYS A 172 3.19 -4.00 -19.67
CA LYS A 172 2.50 -2.76 -19.28
C LYS A 172 1.11 -2.59 -19.90
N THR A 173 0.74 -3.40 -20.88
CA THR A 173 -0.64 -3.35 -21.42
C THR A 173 -1.65 -4.10 -20.56
N LEU A 174 -1.19 -5.00 -19.68
CA LEU A 174 -2.05 -5.87 -18.86
C LEU A 174 -2.79 -5.09 -17.78
N ASP A 175 -3.95 -5.59 -17.39
CA ASP A 175 -4.66 -5.19 -16.17
C ASP A 175 -4.23 -6.09 -15.02
N VAL A 176 -3.60 -5.51 -14.00
CA VAL A 176 -3.14 -6.22 -12.79
C VAL A 176 -3.95 -5.89 -11.54
N GLY A 177 -5.12 -5.25 -11.69
CA GLY A 177 -5.94 -4.85 -10.56
C GLY A 177 -7.34 -5.43 -10.56
N ARG A 178 -7.93 -5.71 -11.73
CA ARG A 178 -9.30 -6.23 -11.85
C ARG A 178 -9.53 -7.55 -11.11
N TRP A 179 -8.51 -8.42 -11.04
CA TRP A 179 -8.59 -9.69 -10.32
C TRP A 179 -8.85 -9.49 -8.82
N PHE A 180 -8.36 -8.39 -8.25
CA PHE A 180 -8.60 -8.03 -6.85
C PHE A 180 -9.97 -7.39 -6.65
N GLY A 181 -10.38 -6.52 -7.58
CA GLY A 181 -11.72 -5.95 -7.58
C GLY A 181 -11.93 -4.92 -8.68
N ALA A 182 -13.19 -4.71 -9.07
CA ALA A 182 -13.55 -3.82 -10.17
C ALA A 182 -13.07 -2.37 -9.98
N ALA A 183 -12.97 -1.90 -8.73
CA ALA A 183 -12.45 -0.57 -8.39
C ALA A 183 -10.96 -0.36 -8.73
N PHE A 184 -10.22 -1.45 -8.97
CA PHE A 184 -8.81 -1.44 -9.31
C PHE A 184 -8.55 -1.78 -10.78
N ALA A 185 -9.59 -1.89 -11.60
CA ALA A 185 -9.41 -2.11 -13.03
C ALA A 185 -8.55 -1.00 -13.64
N GLY A 186 -7.63 -1.40 -14.53
CA GLY A 186 -6.69 -0.50 -15.20
C GLY A 186 -5.36 -0.30 -14.50
N GLN A 187 -5.14 -0.87 -13.30
CA GLN A 187 -3.79 -0.92 -12.71
C GLN A 187 -2.83 -1.63 -13.67
N ARG A 188 -1.61 -1.09 -13.78
CA ARG A 188 -0.54 -1.63 -14.64
C ARG A 188 0.56 -2.24 -13.83
N LEU A 189 1.24 -3.19 -14.46
CA LEU A 189 2.37 -3.90 -13.90
C LEU A 189 3.56 -2.91 -13.81
N PRO A 190 4.04 -2.53 -12.62
CA PRO A 190 5.08 -1.51 -12.48
C PRO A 190 6.45 -2.03 -12.89
N GLU A 191 7.29 -1.16 -13.46
CA GLU A 191 8.74 -1.37 -13.41
C GLU A 191 9.23 -1.16 -11.97
N LEU A 192 10.33 -1.84 -11.60
CA LEU A 192 10.92 -1.68 -10.26
C LEU A 192 11.26 -0.21 -9.96
N ALA A 193 11.72 0.52 -10.96
CA ALA A 193 12.01 1.94 -10.83
C ALA A 193 10.78 2.77 -10.40
N GLU A 194 9.61 2.49 -11.01
CA GLU A 194 8.35 3.20 -10.75
C GLU A 194 7.82 2.87 -9.34
N ALA A 195 7.92 1.61 -8.93
CA ALA A 195 7.51 1.18 -7.59
C ALA A 195 8.39 1.78 -6.49
N ILE A 196 9.72 1.80 -6.68
CA ILE A 196 10.64 2.46 -5.76
C ILE A 196 10.29 3.94 -5.63
N ASP A 197 10.05 4.64 -6.74
CA ASP A 197 9.70 6.06 -6.72
C ASP A 197 8.41 6.31 -5.95
N GLU A 198 7.39 5.47 -6.12
CA GLU A 198 6.12 5.62 -5.40
C GLU A 198 6.30 5.39 -3.89
N ILE A 199 6.99 4.32 -3.50
CA ILE A 199 7.24 3.99 -2.09
C ILE A 199 8.05 5.09 -1.39
N GLN A 200 9.13 5.55 -2.04
CA GLN A 200 10.09 6.50 -1.49
C GLN A 200 9.56 7.93 -1.31
N ARG A 201 8.31 8.22 -1.71
CA ARG A 201 7.63 9.49 -1.39
C ARG A 201 7.40 9.72 0.12
N GLY A 202 7.94 8.88 1.01
CA GLY A 202 7.65 8.89 2.46
C GLY A 202 7.53 7.51 3.13
N SER A 203 8.04 6.44 2.53
CA SER A 203 8.26 5.15 3.18
C SER A 203 9.56 4.53 2.66
N VAL A 204 10.12 3.56 3.37
CA VAL A 204 11.31 2.82 2.91
C VAL A 204 10.90 1.60 2.08
N THR A 205 11.59 1.36 0.97
CA THR A 205 11.37 0.16 0.14
C THR A 205 12.15 -1.04 0.68
N LEU A 206 11.46 -2.18 0.82
CA LEU A 206 12.05 -3.50 0.99
C LEU A 206 11.91 -4.26 -0.34
N ILE A 207 13.03 -4.53 -0.99
CA ILE A 207 13.08 -5.10 -2.34
C ILE A 207 13.36 -6.61 -2.21
N GLU A 208 12.40 -7.46 -2.55
CA GLU A 208 12.63 -8.90 -2.70
C GLU A 208 12.97 -9.26 -4.15
N ARG A 209 14.14 -9.88 -4.35
CA ARG A 209 14.53 -10.43 -5.65
C ARG A 209 13.93 -11.82 -5.85
N LYS A 210 13.24 -12.04 -6.97
CA LYS A 210 12.77 -13.37 -7.39
C LYS A 210 13.61 -14.00 -8.51
N ALA A 211 14.14 -13.19 -9.42
CA ALA A 211 14.99 -13.63 -10.53
C ALA A 211 15.99 -12.55 -10.94
N GLY A 212 16.96 -12.89 -11.79
CA GLY A 212 18.01 -12.00 -12.32
C GLY A 212 19.18 -11.72 -11.37
N ASP A 213 20.08 -10.83 -11.78
CA ASP A 213 21.38 -10.62 -11.13
C ASP A 213 21.41 -9.41 -10.17
N ALA A 214 22.42 -9.39 -9.30
CA ALA A 214 22.64 -8.29 -8.35
C ALA A 214 23.12 -7.01 -9.04
N ALA A 215 23.83 -7.11 -10.16
CA ALA A 215 24.40 -5.95 -10.86
C ALA A 215 23.32 -4.98 -11.33
N THR A 216 22.23 -5.51 -11.86
CA THR A 216 21.08 -4.77 -12.36
C THR A 216 20.38 -4.01 -11.24
N CYS A 217 20.14 -4.67 -10.10
CA CYS A 217 19.52 -4.04 -8.93
C CYS A 217 20.43 -2.96 -8.32
N VAL A 218 21.73 -3.26 -8.16
CA VAL A 218 22.74 -2.28 -7.72
C VAL A 218 22.76 -1.05 -8.62
N ALA A 219 22.81 -1.24 -9.94
CA ALA A 219 22.83 -0.14 -10.90
C ALA A 219 21.58 0.75 -10.78
N LEU A 220 20.40 0.14 -10.61
CA LEU A 220 19.15 0.88 -10.42
C LEU A 220 19.14 1.67 -9.10
N VAL A 221 19.45 1.01 -7.97
CA VAL A 221 19.45 1.66 -6.65
C VAL A 221 20.49 2.78 -6.59
N ARG A 222 21.69 2.55 -7.12
CA ARG A 222 22.74 3.56 -7.22
C ARG A 222 22.34 4.71 -8.14
N GLY A 223 21.77 4.42 -9.31
CA GLY A 223 21.32 5.43 -10.27
C GLY A 223 20.22 6.35 -9.71
N LYS A 224 19.41 5.85 -8.77
CA LYS A 224 18.42 6.63 -8.03
C LYS A 224 18.98 7.36 -6.79
N GLY A 225 20.25 7.15 -6.44
CA GLY A 225 20.85 7.71 -5.23
C GLY A 225 20.28 7.12 -3.94
N LEU A 226 19.83 5.87 -3.98
CA LEU A 226 19.10 5.22 -2.87
C LEU A 226 19.91 4.12 -2.16
N LEU A 227 21.23 4.05 -2.37
CA LEU A 227 22.08 3.14 -1.61
C LEU A 227 21.94 3.46 -0.11
N ASN A 228 21.67 2.43 0.70
CA ASN A 228 21.36 2.55 2.14
C ASN A 228 20.02 3.25 2.48
N HIS A 229 19.23 3.65 1.48
CA HIS A 229 17.86 4.15 1.66
C HIS A 229 16.78 3.09 1.43
N VAL A 230 17.18 1.90 0.98
CA VAL A 230 16.33 0.72 0.78
C VAL A 230 16.92 -0.46 1.54
N VAL A 231 16.12 -1.50 1.73
CA VAL A 231 16.59 -2.83 2.16
C VAL A 231 16.43 -3.78 0.99
N VAL A 232 17.42 -4.62 0.71
CA VAL A 232 17.33 -5.66 -0.33
C VAL A 232 17.33 -7.03 0.34
N GLN A 233 16.35 -7.85 0.00
CA GLN A 233 16.21 -9.20 0.54
C GLN A 233 16.15 -10.28 -0.54
N SER A 234 16.55 -11.49 -0.16
CA SER A 234 16.54 -12.64 -1.07
C SER A 234 16.65 -13.97 -0.30
N PHE A 235 16.03 -15.01 -0.83
CA PHE A 235 16.27 -16.41 -0.44
C PHE A 235 17.57 -16.98 -1.07
N ASP A 236 18.05 -16.35 -2.14
CA ASP A 236 19.30 -16.66 -2.81
C ASP A 236 20.45 -15.89 -2.13
N TRP A 237 21.25 -16.59 -1.33
CA TRP A 237 22.35 -15.98 -0.58
C TRP A 237 23.59 -15.73 -1.45
N GLU A 238 23.72 -16.39 -2.60
CA GLU A 238 24.78 -16.07 -3.58
C GLU A 238 24.50 -14.70 -4.20
N TYR A 239 23.24 -14.44 -4.57
CA TYR A 239 22.81 -13.09 -4.98
C TYR A 239 23.15 -12.03 -3.91
N LEU A 240 22.93 -12.30 -2.62
CA LEU A 240 23.27 -11.35 -1.55
C LEU A 240 24.79 -11.17 -1.37
N ARG A 241 25.59 -12.22 -1.55
CA ARG A 241 27.05 -12.13 -1.54
C ARG A 241 27.55 -11.28 -2.72
N ASP A 242 27.01 -11.50 -3.91
CA ASP A 242 27.34 -10.72 -5.10
C ASP A 242 26.94 -9.25 -4.93
N TYR A 243 25.77 -8.99 -4.32
CA TYR A 243 25.35 -7.64 -3.97
C TYR A 243 26.33 -7.00 -2.98
N ARG A 244 26.66 -7.71 -1.89
CA ARG A 244 27.59 -7.22 -0.85
C ARG A 244 28.98 -6.92 -1.40
N ALA A 245 29.48 -7.73 -2.35
CA ALA A 245 30.77 -7.49 -2.99
C ALA A 245 30.79 -6.19 -3.83
N ARG A 246 29.64 -5.78 -4.37
CA ARG A 246 29.48 -4.56 -5.16
C ARG A 246 29.17 -3.32 -4.31
N GLU A 247 28.41 -3.51 -3.23
CA GLU A 247 27.97 -2.45 -2.31
C GLU A 247 28.13 -2.91 -0.85
N PRO A 248 29.34 -2.76 -0.27
CA PRO A 248 29.66 -3.28 1.06
C PRO A 248 28.78 -2.74 2.20
N GLU A 249 28.25 -1.53 2.06
CA GLU A 249 27.43 -0.88 3.09
C GLU A 249 25.93 -1.12 2.91
N GLN A 250 25.48 -1.59 1.74
CA GLN A 250 24.05 -1.76 1.47
C GLN A 250 23.40 -2.66 2.52
N ILE A 251 22.24 -2.22 3.01
CA ILE A 251 21.42 -2.99 3.92
C ILE A 251 20.80 -4.16 3.16
N LEU A 252 21.19 -5.36 3.58
CA LEU A 252 20.75 -6.63 3.00
C LEU A 252 20.06 -7.48 4.08
N ALA A 253 19.03 -8.21 3.70
CA ALA A 253 18.34 -9.17 4.56
C ALA A 253 18.30 -10.56 3.91
N ALA A 254 18.80 -11.58 4.61
CA ALA A 254 18.73 -12.96 4.15
C ALA A 254 17.41 -13.60 4.56
N LEU A 255 16.71 -14.24 3.62
CA LEU A 255 15.46 -14.97 3.89
C LEU A 255 15.72 -16.47 3.96
N GLY A 256 15.04 -17.13 4.91
CA GLY A 256 15.09 -18.59 5.13
C GLY A 256 16.44 -19.09 5.65
N PRO A 257 16.61 -20.42 5.81
CA PRO A 257 17.90 -21.05 5.54
C PRO A 257 18.21 -20.88 4.03
N PRO A 258 19.47 -20.85 3.59
CA PRO A 258 19.78 -20.61 2.19
C PRO A 258 19.17 -21.70 1.31
N GLY A 259 18.70 -21.37 0.11
CA GLY A 259 18.18 -22.38 -0.84
C GLY A 259 19.20 -23.48 -1.17
N SER A 260 20.48 -23.24 -0.88
CA SER A 260 21.55 -24.24 -0.86
C SER A 260 22.62 -23.96 0.20
N TRP A 261 23.21 -24.99 0.80
CA TRP A 261 24.40 -24.91 1.65
C TRP A 261 25.48 -25.84 1.06
N GLU A 262 26.68 -25.29 0.79
CA GLU A 262 27.79 -26.06 0.19
C GLU A 262 27.42 -26.78 -1.12
N GLY A 263 26.71 -26.11 -2.02
CA GLY A 263 26.32 -26.68 -3.32
C GLY A 263 25.19 -27.72 -3.26
N ARG A 264 24.59 -27.96 -2.08
CA ARG A 264 23.40 -28.80 -1.93
C ARG A 264 22.16 -27.95 -1.71
N LYS A 265 21.11 -28.19 -2.49
CA LYS A 265 19.80 -27.55 -2.28
C LYS A 265 19.26 -27.99 -0.91
N LEU A 266 18.89 -27.02 -0.06
CA LEU A 266 18.26 -27.28 1.25
C LEU A 266 16.76 -27.55 1.09
#